data_AF-A0A6A4IDD8-F1
#
_entry.id   AF-A0A6A4IDD8-F1
#
_cell.length_a   1.000
_cell.length_b   1.000
_cell.length_c   1.000
_cell.angle_alpha   90.00
_cell.angle_beta   90.00
_cell.angle_gamma   90.00
#
_symmetry.space_group_name_H-M   'P 1'
#
loop_
_entity.id
_entity.type
_entity.pdbx_description
1 polymer ?
#
loop_
_entity_poly.entity_id
_entity_poly.type
_entity_poly.pdbx_seq_one_letter_code
_entity_poly.pdbx_strand_id
1 'polypeptide(L)'
;MEDHPMGPHPTGTFQVDTFNPHETGTLMTWLVMHRGPLSVLIHPNTDDELKSHTEHATWMGERWPVNSGMLQANFRHHTLPRSASQSPSAPK
;
A
#
# COMPACT_ATOMS: atom_id res chain seq x y z
N MET A 1 -13.55 4.88 1.35
CA MET A 1 -14.20 3.56 1.30
C MET A 1 -14.57 3.35 -0.14
N GLU A 2 -14.17 2.23 -0.70
CA GLU A 2 -14.37 1.88 -2.10
C GLU A 2 -15.13 0.57 -2.16
N ASP A 3 -16.22 0.54 -2.91
CA ASP A 3 -17.10 -0.63 -3.00
C ASP A 3 -16.65 -1.61 -4.10
N HIS A 4 -15.58 -1.28 -4.83
CA HIS A 4 -15.02 -2.07 -5.91
C HIS A 4 -13.48 -2.16 -5.78
N PRO A 5 -12.82 -3.08 -6.49
CA PRO A 5 -11.37 -3.17 -6.51
C PRO A 5 -10.72 -1.84 -6.92
N MET A 6 -9.74 -1.38 -6.15
CA MET A 6 -8.98 -0.15 -6.42
C MET A 6 -7.51 -0.35 -6.02
N GLY A 7 -6.60 0.13 -6.88
CA GLY A 7 -5.17 0.06 -6.60
C GLY A 7 -4.71 -1.40 -6.46
N PRO A 8 -3.90 -1.73 -5.43
CA PRO A 8 -3.39 -3.08 -5.24
C PRO A 8 -4.44 -4.05 -4.67
N HIS A 9 -5.65 -3.57 -4.32
CA HIS A 9 -6.66 -4.35 -3.61
C HIS A 9 -7.67 -5.01 -4.57
N PRO A 10 -7.87 -6.34 -4.48
CA PRO A 10 -8.69 -7.10 -5.42
C PRO A 10 -10.20 -7.06 -5.14
N THR A 11 -10.64 -6.40 -4.06
CA THR A 11 -12.04 -6.28 -3.63
C THR A 11 -12.32 -4.84 -3.17
N GLY A 12 -13.58 -4.53 -2.85
CA GLY A 12 -13.90 -3.30 -2.11
C GLY A 12 -13.21 -3.29 -0.73
N THR A 13 -12.72 -2.12 -0.32
CA THR A 13 -11.96 -1.92 0.91
C THR A 13 -12.23 -0.55 1.53
N PHE A 14 -11.82 -0.40 2.79
CA PHE A 14 -11.57 0.90 3.39
C PHE A 14 -10.20 0.87 4.06
N GLN A 15 -9.57 2.03 4.17
CA GLN A 15 -8.25 2.19 4.77
C GLN A 15 -8.38 2.95 6.09
N VAL A 16 -7.53 2.58 7.05
CA VAL A 16 -7.35 3.30 8.31
C VAL A 16 -5.87 3.49 8.50
N ASP A 17 -5.44 4.75 8.60
CA ASP A 17 -4.05 5.10 8.88
C ASP A 17 -3.86 5.30 10.39
N THR A 18 -2.84 4.67 10.94
CA THR A 18 -2.37 4.89 12.31
C THR A 18 -1.00 5.55 12.26
N PHE A 19 -0.79 6.59 13.06
CA PHE A 19 0.39 7.45 12.93
C PHE A 19 1.41 7.25 14.06
N ASN A 20 1.08 6.42 15.06
CA ASN A 20 1.99 6.05 16.13
C ASN A 20 1.80 4.60 16.61
N PRO A 21 2.78 4.04 17.34
CA PRO A 21 2.72 2.67 17.82
C PRO A 21 1.55 2.39 18.77
N HIS A 22 1.12 3.37 19.56
CA HIS A 22 0.03 3.21 20.51
C HIS A 22 -1.32 3.03 19.79
N GLU A 23 -1.62 3.87 18.80
CA GLU A 23 -2.78 3.72 17.92
C GLU A 23 -2.76 2.38 17.19
N THR A 24 -1.60 2.03 16.61
CA THR A 24 -1.42 0.77 15.87
C THR A 24 -1.73 -0.44 16.76
N GLY A 25 -1.14 -0.49 17.96
CA GLY A 25 -1.36 -1.58 18.91
C GLY A 25 -2.79 -1.65 19.43
N THR A 26 -3.41 -0.50 19.68
CA THR A 26 -4.81 -0.42 20.11
C THR A 26 -5.75 -0.94 19.03
N LEU A 27 -5.58 -0.50 17.78
CA LEU A 27 -6.38 -0.92 16.64
C LEU A 27 -6.19 -2.41 16.34
N MET A 28 -4.94 -2.90 16.33
CA MET A 28 -4.62 -4.33 16.18
C MET A 28 -5.40 -5.17 17.19
N THR A 29 -5.34 -4.81 18.48
CA THR A 29 -6.03 -5.53 19.55
C THR A 29 -7.55 -5.50 19.38
N TRP A 30 -8.10 -4.35 18.98
CA TRP A 30 -9.52 -4.21 18.72
C TRP A 30 -9.98 -5.08 17.55
N LEU A 31 -9.21 -5.11 16.44
CA LEU A 31 -9.53 -5.89 15.24
C LEU A 31 -9.54 -7.39 15.51
N VAL A 32 -8.64 -7.89 16.37
CA VAL A 32 -8.65 -9.32 16.79
C VAL A 32 -10.02 -9.72 17.34
N MET A 33 -10.68 -8.83 18.09
CA MET A 33 -11.96 -9.12 18.73
C MET A 33 -13.17 -8.76 17.87
N HIS A 34 -13.08 -7.75 17.00
CA HIS A 34 -14.26 -7.11 16.40
C HIS A 34 -14.33 -7.13 14.87
N ARG A 35 -13.29 -7.58 14.15
CA ARG A 35 -13.32 -7.61 12.67
C ARG A 35 -14.38 -8.57 12.08
N GLY A 36 -14.95 -9.47 12.88
CA GLY A 36 -15.93 -10.46 12.44
C GLY A 36 -15.38 -11.36 11.32
N PRO A 37 -16.12 -11.57 10.22
CA PRO A 37 -15.66 -12.40 9.10
C PRO A 37 -14.71 -11.65 8.15
N LEU A 38 -14.46 -10.36 8.36
CA LEU A 38 -13.69 -9.55 7.42
C LEU A 38 -12.20 -9.88 7.48
N SER A 39 -11.56 -9.80 6.32
CA SER A 39 -10.12 -9.94 6.15
C SER A 39 -9.45 -8.57 6.23
N VAL A 40 -8.29 -8.49 6.88
CA VAL A 40 -7.55 -7.23 7.09
C VAL A 40 -6.10 -7.42 6.65
N LEU A 41 -5.67 -6.60 5.69
CA LEU A 41 -4.27 -6.40 5.34
C LEU A 41 -3.72 -5.26 6.19
N ILE A 42 -2.63 -5.51 6.92
CA ILE A 42 -1.93 -4.51 7.72
C ILE A 42 -0.50 -4.45 7.20
N HIS A 43 -0.02 -3.26 6.82
CA HIS A 43 1.36 -3.07 6.40
C HIS A 43 1.94 -1.78 6.97
N PRO A 44 3.27 -1.70 7.15
CA PRO A 44 3.93 -0.43 7.37
C PRO A 44 3.94 0.41 6.08
N ASN A 45 4.09 1.72 6.21
CA ASN A 45 4.41 2.58 5.07
C ASN A 45 5.93 2.79 5.04
N THR A 46 6.59 2.26 4.00
CA THR A 46 8.03 2.41 3.78
C THR A 46 8.28 2.92 2.36
N ASP A 47 9.52 3.27 2.02
CA ASP A 47 9.86 3.69 0.66
C ASP A 47 9.74 2.57 -0.40
N ASP A 48 9.51 1.32 0.04
CA ASP A 48 9.27 0.17 -0.82
C ASP A 48 7.82 -0.30 -0.66
N GLU A 49 6.93 0.28 -1.46
CA GLU A 49 5.50 -0.06 -1.48
C GLU A 49 5.23 -1.53 -1.80
N LEU A 50 6.04 -2.12 -2.68
CA LEU A 50 5.90 -3.53 -3.04
C LEU A 50 6.17 -4.41 -1.82
N LYS A 51 7.27 -4.17 -1.10
CA LYS A 51 7.59 -4.92 0.11
C LYS A 51 6.64 -4.63 1.25
N SER A 52 6.23 -3.38 1.40
CA SER A 52 5.22 -2.97 2.39
C SER A 52 3.98 -3.85 2.28
N HIS A 53 3.42 -3.96 1.08
CA HIS A 53 2.20 -4.73 0.82
C HIS A 53 2.39 -6.25 0.68
N THR A 54 3.62 -6.76 0.68
CA THR A 54 3.90 -8.19 0.45
C THR A 54 4.72 -8.84 1.56
N GLU A 55 5.97 -8.43 1.73
CA GLU A 55 6.94 -9.01 2.67
C GLU A 55 6.73 -8.51 4.11
N HIS A 56 6.44 -7.22 4.27
CA HIS A 56 6.26 -6.60 5.58
C HIS A 56 4.80 -6.57 6.05
N ALA A 57 3.90 -7.14 5.24
CA ALA A 57 2.48 -7.19 5.52
C ALA A 57 2.11 -8.34 6.48
N THR A 58 1.13 -8.08 7.34
CA THR A 58 0.44 -9.07 8.16
C THR A 58 -1.02 -9.15 7.75
N TRP A 59 -1.59 -10.36 7.79
CA TRP A 59 -3.01 -10.60 7.52
C TRP A 59 -3.74 -11.07 8.78
N MET A 60 -4.97 -10.59 8.95
CA MET A 60 -5.96 -11.19 9.84
C MET A 60 -7.13 -11.72 9.01
N GLY A 61 -7.51 -12.98 9.20
CA GLY A 61 -8.55 -13.62 8.39
C GLY A 61 -7.99 -14.25 7.12
N GLU A 62 -8.78 -14.26 6.05
CA GLU A 62 -8.40 -14.84 4.76
C GLU A 62 -7.46 -13.91 4.00
N ARG A 63 -6.38 -14.47 3.44
CA ARG A 63 -5.44 -13.67 2.65
C ARG A 63 -5.95 -13.52 1.23
N TRP A 64 -6.02 -12.28 0.75
CA TRP A 64 -6.35 -11.97 -0.63
C TRP A 64 -5.09 -11.73 -1.49
N PRO A 65 -5.13 -12.06 -2.79
CA PRO A 65 -4.02 -11.80 -3.70
C PRO A 65 -3.90 -10.29 -3.97
N VAL A 66 -2.80 -9.69 -3.50
CA VAL A 66 -2.49 -8.28 -3.78
C VAL A 66 -1.96 -8.14 -5.21
N ASN A 67 -2.44 -7.13 -5.95
CA ASN A 67 -1.96 -6.84 -7.29
C ASN A 67 -0.59 -6.15 -7.27
N SER A 68 0.47 -6.95 -7.16
CA SER A 68 1.86 -6.49 -7.06
C SER A 68 2.35 -5.74 -8.31
N GLY A 69 1.79 -6.03 -9.49
CA GLY A 69 2.15 -5.35 -10.73
C GLY A 69 1.88 -3.83 -10.67
N MET A 70 0.82 -3.42 -9.98
CA MET A 70 0.51 -2.00 -9.78
C MET A 70 1.49 -1.31 -8.82
N LEU A 71 1.94 -2.02 -7.78
CA LEU A 71 2.90 -1.48 -6.81
C LEU A 71 4.29 -1.30 -7.42
N GLN A 72 4.71 -2.22 -8.29
CA GLN A 72 5.99 -2.14 -8.98
C GLN A 72 6.07 -0.95 -9.95
N ALA A 73 4.95 -0.58 -10.59
CA ALA A 73 4.89 0.61 -11.45
C ALA A 73 5.13 1.91 -10.63
N ASN A 74 4.53 2.01 -9.44
CA ASN A 74 4.67 3.18 -8.57
C ASN A 74 6.08 3.32 -7.97
N PHE A 75 6.73 2.18 -7.66
CA PHE A 75 8.13 2.17 -7.21
C PHE A 75 9.08 2.76 -8.25
N ARG A 76 8.90 2.43 -9.54
CA ARG A 76 9.73 2.95 -10.64
C ARG A 76 9.61 4.46 -10.84
N HIS A 77 8.44 5.04 -10.54
CA HIS A 77 8.23 6.48 -10.65
C HIS A 77 8.87 7.29 -9.51
N HIS A 78 9.04 6.72 -8.31
CA HIS A 78 9.67 7.40 -7.17
C HIS A 78 11.19 7.25 -7.12
N THR A 79 11.73 6.13 -7.62
CA THR A 79 13.15 5.78 -7.47
C THR A 79 14.02 6.14 -8.68
N LEU A 80 13.44 6.37 -9.86
CA LEU A 80 14.20 6.88 -11.00
C LEU A 80 14.27 8.41 -10.94
N PRO A 81 15.47 9.02 -10.98
CA PRO A 81 15.56 10.46 -11.20
C PRO A 81 14.87 10.77 -12.53
N ARG A 82 14.00 11.79 -12.53
CA ARG A 82 13.39 12.33 -13.76
C ARG A 82 14.54 12.62 -14.73
N SER A 83 14.68 11.79 -15.76
CA SER A 83 15.73 11.93 -16.75
C SER A 83 15.73 13.37 -17.27
N ALA A 84 16.86 14.04 -17.13
CA ALA A 84 17.13 15.33 -17.74
C ALA A 84 17.01 15.19 -19.26
N SER A 85 15.83 15.52 -19.78
CA SER A 85 15.55 15.67 -21.20
C SER A 85 14.47 16.76 -21.28
N GLN A 86 14.63 17.90 -21.95
CA GLN A 86 15.53 18.28 -23.03
C GLN A 86 15.79 19.80 -22.90
N SER A 87 17.04 20.24 -23.06
CA SER A 87 17.33 21.62 -23.44
C SER A 87 17.29 21.69 -24.97
N PRO A 88 16.48 22.57 -25.60
CA PRO A 88 16.67 22.83 -27.01
C PRO A 88 17.88 23.75 -27.18
N SER A 89 18.92 23.25 -27.85
CA SER A 89 20.00 24.08 -28.36
C SER A 89 19.45 25.03 -29.43
N ALA A 90 19.54 26.33 -29.21
CA ALA A 90 19.32 27.32 -30.26
C ALA A 90 20.62 27.50 -31.08
N PRO A 91 20.57 27.49 -32.42
CA PRO A 91 21.74 27.79 -33.24
C PRO A 91 21.99 29.31 -33.32
N LYS A 92 23.28 29.64 -33.48
CA LYS A 92 23.97 30.94 -33.61
C LYS A 92 23.14 32.17 -33.93
#